data_AF-A0A0C1G8A2-F1
#
_entry.id   AF-A0A0C1G8A2-F1
#
_cell.length_a   1.000
_cell.length_b   1.000
_cell.length_c   1.000
_cell.angle_alpha   90.00
_cell.angle_beta   90.00
_cell.angle_gamma   90.00
#
_symmetry.space_group_name_H-M   'P 1'
#
loop_
_entity.id
_entity.type
_entity.pdbx_description
1 polymer ?
#
loop_
_entity_poly.entity_id
_entity_poly.type
_entity_poly.pdbx_seq_one_letter_code
_entity_poly.pdbx_strand_id
1 'polypeptide(L)'
;MKKIYPLSLLSFAFLLSVTACKKPNTETDSQTFSLKNKAMASGPVSGMVAPLTQTYTENVGSQAVANRLIQSNHNEMLSTGYYVAANDSIYVTVAQVSGSRLPQLVLGTPFRDNVRPVRTYYTLQVGLNKIKADQYGGMAWVKYVSSATPAASASLSFGKGFKPVPYFKKNVTSHADWLTMLDSLSNVPDVIIETDRALVVARRDDAITYKTDDQQLLSTKIDQIVDAEDAFSGIDGSTSLHTKGPYKYLITVRDPANSGDYMAAGIGIFYIRSLTYRILQNTNVGGVSGWGLWHEIGHIHQQGPWTWTGLTEVTVNLYAMAAERYFAVTPSRMNRDGKWTSVDNYFAIPQASRNFNGTVANANDTRLGMFYQLWLAYGDSFYITLHKQTRTENPSLTTDAAKMRYFMLKACNISGKDLSDFFKKWGLPVTQSVYDEITALGLPAPATDLTTLRD
;
A
#
# COMPACT_ATOMS: atom_id res chain seq x y z
N MET A 1 56.69 44.47 13.57
CA MET A 1 56.45 45.80 14.21
C MET A 1 55.08 45.71 14.89
N LYS A 2 55.01 45.60 16.22
CA LYS A 2 54.60 46.66 17.18
C LYS A 2 53.34 47.41 16.70
N LYS A 3 52.23 47.61 17.43
CA LYS A 3 51.84 47.54 18.85
C LYS A 3 50.34 47.98 18.87
N ILE A 4 49.39 47.35 19.58
CA ILE A 4 48.83 47.74 20.92
C ILE A 4 47.31 48.08 20.86
N TYR A 5 46.56 47.48 21.78
CA TYR A 5 45.18 47.78 22.21
C TYR A 5 45.10 49.05 23.09
N PRO A 6 43.90 49.60 23.38
CA PRO A 6 43.40 49.35 24.74
C PRO A 6 41.88 49.12 24.87
N LEU A 7 41.55 48.41 25.95
CA LEU A 7 40.25 48.24 26.59
C LEU A 7 39.76 49.55 27.24
N SER A 8 38.44 49.73 27.30
CA SER A 8 37.77 50.34 28.47
C SER A 8 36.33 49.84 28.62
N LEU A 9 36.04 49.22 29.76
CA LEU A 9 34.70 48.94 30.29
C LEU A 9 33.98 50.27 30.64
N LEU A 10 32.65 50.31 30.51
CA LEU A 10 31.79 50.86 31.57
C LEU A 10 30.36 50.31 31.48
N SER A 11 29.90 49.79 32.61
CA SER A 11 28.55 49.28 32.87
C SER A 11 27.55 50.43 33.06
N PHE A 12 26.30 50.27 32.59
CA PHE A 12 25.16 50.90 33.25
C PHE A 12 23.92 50.02 33.12
N ALA A 13 23.38 49.63 34.27
CA ALA A 13 22.11 48.97 34.43
C ALA A 13 20.99 50.02 34.36
N PHE A 14 19.87 49.68 33.71
CA PHE A 14 18.59 50.29 34.04
C PHE A 14 17.49 49.24 33.98
N LEU A 15 16.94 48.93 35.16
CA LEU A 15 15.67 48.26 35.32
C LEU A 15 14.56 49.20 34.84
N LEU A 16 13.62 48.68 34.06
CA LEU A 16 12.24 49.17 34.04
C LEU A 16 11.30 48.00 33.76
N SER A 17 10.68 47.52 34.84
CA SER A 17 9.52 46.65 34.84
C SER A 17 8.29 47.42 34.42
N VAL A 18 7.56 46.93 33.42
CA VAL A 18 6.11 47.22 33.29
C VAL A 18 5.39 45.93 32.92
N THR A 19 4.32 45.71 33.68
CA THR A 19 3.48 44.52 33.77
C THR A 19 2.55 44.30 32.57
N ALA A 20 2.49 43.03 32.16
CA ALA A 20 1.33 42.23 31.75
C ALA A 20 0.17 42.87 30.96
N CYS A 21 -0.03 42.35 29.74
CA CYS A 21 -1.36 42.01 29.23
C CYS A 21 -1.28 40.65 28.50
N LYS A 22 -1.92 39.64 29.09
CA LYS A 22 -2.10 38.28 28.53
C LYS A 22 -3.00 38.36 27.29
N LYS A 23 -2.54 37.78 26.17
CA LYS A 23 -3.40 37.24 25.11
C LYS A 23 -3.18 35.72 25.05
N PRO A 24 -4.24 34.91 24.86
CA PRO A 24 -4.11 33.47 24.79
C PRO A 24 -3.59 33.10 23.40
N ASN A 25 -2.35 32.62 23.31
CA ASN A 25 -1.93 31.85 22.16
C ASN A 25 -2.53 30.45 22.32
N THR A 26 -3.56 30.18 21.52
CA THR A 26 -4.00 28.83 21.18
C THR A 26 -2.86 28.16 20.41
N GLU A 27 -2.02 27.43 21.13
CA GLU A 27 -1.22 26.38 20.52
C GLU A 27 -2.18 25.34 19.95
N THR A 28 -2.19 25.25 18.62
CA THR A 28 -2.78 24.14 17.90
C THR A 28 -2.02 22.88 18.27
N ASP A 29 -2.67 22.10 19.13
CA ASP A 29 -2.32 20.75 19.56
C ASP A 29 -1.96 19.90 18.33
N SER A 30 -0.66 19.72 18.10
CA SER A 30 -0.16 18.74 17.13
C SER A 30 -0.43 17.36 17.71
N GLN A 31 -1.62 16.83 17.48
CA GLN A 31 -1.94 15.46 17.83
C GLN A 31 -1.17 14.51 16.91
N THR A 32 0.06 14.21 17.34
CA THR A 32 0.81 13.05 16.91
C THR A 32 -0.03 11.80 17.18
N PHE A 33 -0.62 11.24 16.12
CA PHE A 33 -1.33 9.98 16.16
C PHE A 33 -0.34 8.85 16.53
N SER A 34 -0.34 8.48 17.81
CA SER A 34 0.34 7.30 18.31
C SER A 34 -0.41 6.03 17.86
N LEU A 35 0.10 5.34 16.84
CA LEU A 35 -0.31 3.98 16.50
C LEU A 35 0.05 3.02 17.66
N LYS A 36 -0.89 2.75 18.56
CA LYS A 36 -0.74 1.69 19.57
C LYS A 36 -1.10 0.33 18.98
N ASN A 37 -0.19 -0.23 18.18
CA ASN A 37 -0.07 -1.68 18.04
C ASN A 37 1.25 -2.10 18.72
N LYS A 38 1.22 -2.15 20.06
CA LYS A 38 2.38 -2.54 20.86
C LYS A 38 2.27 -4.02 21.18
N ALA A 39 2.97 -4.86 20.41
CA ALA A 39 3.37 -6.17 20.92
C ALA A 39 4.36 -5.91 22.08
N MET A 40 3.92 -6.14 23.31
CA MET A 40 4.80 -6.04 24.48
C MET A 40 5.55 -7.36 24.65
N ALA A 41 6.80 -7.39 24.20
CA ALA A 41 7.77 -8.39 24.63
C ALA A 41 8.58 -7.80 25.80
N SER A 42 8.57 -8.49 26.94
CA SER A 42 9.36 -8.17 28.14
C SER A 42 10.48 -9.20 28.29
N GLY A 43 11.74 -8.78 28.20
CA GLY A 43 12.91 -9.64 28.48
C GLY A 43 14.05 -9.45 27.47
N PRO A 44 15.30 -9.77 27.84
CA PRO A 44 16.49 -9.36 27.09
C PRO A 44 16.51 -9.99 25.69
N VAL A 45 17.05 -9.22 24.73
CA VAL A 45 17.16 -9.55 23.31
C VAL A 45 17.92 -10.87 23.11
N SER A 46 17.16 -11.95 22.94
CA SER A 46 17.52 -13.08 22.08
C SER A 46 16.48 -13.12 20.95
N GLY A 47 16.32 -12.00 20.25
CA GLY A 47 15.29 -11.72 19.24
C GLY A 47 15.52 -12.36 17.88
N MET A 48 16.22 -13.51 17.82
CA MET A 48 16.52 -14.20 16.57
C MET A 48 15.33 -15.00 16.01
N VAL A 49 14.25 -15.22 16.76
CA VAL A 49 13.08 -15.94 16.24
C VAL A 49 11.80 -15.31 16.79
N ALA A 50 10.69 -15.54 16.09
CA ALA A 50 9.39 -15.13 16.59
C ALA A 50 9.13 -15.75 17.99
N PRO A 51 8.45 -15.04 18.90
CA PRO A 51 8.15 -15.57 20.23
C PRO A 51 7.27 -16.83 20.16
N LEU A 52 7.54 -17.80 21.04
CA LEU A 52 6.73 -19.03 21.13
C LEU A 52 5.27 -18.73 21.50
N THR A 53 5.05 -17.74 22.36
CA THR A 53 3.71 -17.31 22.76
C THR A 53 3.44 -15.91 22.21
N GLN A 54 2.37 -15.78 21.42
CA GLN A 54 1.99 -14.53 20.75
C GLN A 54 0.52 -14.21 21.02
N THR A 55 0.25 -12.96 21.37
CA THR A 55 -1.12 -12.47 21.57
C THR A 55 -1.61 -11.78 20.31
N TYR A 56 -2.78 -12.19 19.84
CA TYR A 56 -3.46 -11.59 18.70
C TYR A 56 -4.78 -10.98 19.14
N THR A 57 -5.12 -9.85 18.53
CA THR A 57 -6.41 -9.19 18.70
C THR A 57 -7.26 -9.43 17.46
N GLU A 58 -8.54 -9.65 17.68
CA GLU A 58 -9.56 -9.69 16.63
C GLU A 58 -9.56 -8.36 15.85
N ASN A 59 -9.71 -8.43 14.54
CA ASN A 59 -9.76 -7.26 13.66
C ASN A 59 -11.00 -7.28 12.77
N VAL A 60 -11.33 -6.13 12.17
CA VAL A 60 -12.37 -6.04 11.14
C VAL A 60 -11.96 -6.87 9.92
N GLY A 61 -12.88 -7.64 9.34
CA GLY A 61 -12.57 -8.44 8.14
C GLY A 61 -12.10 -7.59 6.96
N SER A 62 -11.20 -8.13 6.14
CA SER A 62 -10.61 -7.39 5.00
C SER A 62 -11.64 -6.93 3.96
N GLN A 63 -12.70 -7.70 3.74
CA GLN A 63 -13.82 -7.27 2.89
C GLN A 63 -14.53 -6.02 3.42
N ALA A 64 -14.69 -5.90 4.74
CA ALA A 64 -15.30 -4.71 5.33
C ALA A 64 -14.37 -3.49 5.21
N VAL A 65 -13.05 -3.71 5.29
CA VAL A 65 -12.05 -2.66 4.98
C VAL A 65 -12.12 -2.23 3.52
N ALA A 66 -12.15 -3.19 2.60
CA ALA A 66 -12.26 -2.97 1.15
C ALA A 66 -13.52 -2.18 0.80
N ASN A 67 -14.67 -2.58 1.35
CA ASN A 67 -15.94 -1.86 1.17
C ASN A 67 -15.88 -0.43 1.71
N ARG A 68 -15.29 -0.22 2.90
CA ARG A 68 -15.16 1.12 3.50
C ARG A 68 -14.26 2.04 2.69
N LEU A 69 -13.15 1.51 2.15
CA LEU A 69 -12.20 2.29 1.37
C LEU A 69 -12.57 2.39 -0.12
N ILE A 70 -13.56 1.62 -0.56
CA ILE A 70 -13.96 1.42 -1.97
C ILE A 70 -12.74 0.98 -2.79
N GLN A 71 -12.08 -0.07 -2.29
CA GLN A 71 -10.80 -0.58 -2.76
C GLN A 71 -10.85 -2.10 -2.92
N SER A 72 -9.83 -2.68 -3.55
CA SER A 72 -9.75 -4.14 -3.70
C SER A 72 -9.45 -4.80 -2.35
N ASN A 73 -9.99 -6.00 -2.16
CA ASN A 73 -9.67 -6.81 -0.99
C ASN A 73 -8.24 -7.38 -1.11
N HIS A 74 -7.54 -7.48 0.03
CA HIS A 74 -6.14 -7.91 0.08
C HIS A 74 -5.87 -8.96 1.18
N ASN A 75 -4.97 -8.67 2.12
CA ASN A 75 -4.55 -9.60 3.16
C ASN A 75 -5.33 -9.38 4.46
N GLU A 76 -5.59 -10.48 5.19
CA GLU A 76 -6.13 -10.48 6.56
C GLU A 76 -5.42 -11.47 7.49
N MET A 77 -4.29 -12.02 7.03
CA MET A 77 -3.49 -12.96 7.79
C MET A 77 -2.41 -12.22 8.58
N LEU A 78 -2.21 -12.66 9.81
CA LEU A 78 -1.21 -12.17 10.75
C LEU A 78 -0.04 -13.16 10.79
N SER A 79 1.19 -12.66 10.74
CA SER A 79 2.39 -13.51 10.75
C SER A 79 2.61 -14.18 12.10
N THR A 80 3.00 -15.44 12.09
CA THR A 80 3.46 -16.16 13.29
C THR A 80 4.99 -16.29 13.36
N GLY A 81 5.69 -16.19 12.22
CA GLY A 81 7.12 -16.49 12.14
C GLY A 81 7.48 -17.97 12.23
N TYR A 82 6.50 -18.86 12.01
CA TYR A 82 6.70 -20.31 11.99
C TYR A 82 6.30 -20.95 10.66
N TYR A 83 6.92 -22.09 10.37
CA TYR A 83 6.62 -23.00 9.27
C TYR A 83 6.22 -24.37 9.83
N VAL A 84 5.34 -25.07 9.13
CA VAL A 84 4.91 -26.44 9.45
C VAL A 84 5.20 -27.33 8.26
N ALA A 85 5.84 -28.48 8.47
CA ALA A 85 6.12 -29.41 7.37
C ALA A 85 4.87 -30.20 6.95
N ALA A 86 4.89 -30.68 5.70
CA ALA A 86 3.86 -31.54 5.16
C ALA A 86 3.59 -32.75 6.08
N ASN A 87 2.31 -33.00 6.36
CA ASN A 87 1.84 -34.10 7.20
C ASN A 87 2.40 -34.12 8.64
N ASP A 88 3.03 -33.05 9.15
CA ASP A 88 3.48 -33.03 10.55
C ASP A 88 2.30 -32.97 11.53
N SER A 89 2.50 -33.51 12.74
CA SER A 89 1.58 -33.27 13.85
C SER A 89 2.05 -32.04 14.62
N ILE A 90 1.17 -31.03 14.73
CA ILE A 90 1.45 -29.76 15.39
C ILE A 90 0.62 -29.58 16.66
N TYR A 91 1.19 -28.84 17.60
CA TYR A 91 0.63 -28.61 18.92
C TYR A 91 0.58 -27.10 19.18
N VAL A 92 -0.62 -26.54 19.31
CA VAL A 92 -0.81 -25.11 19.64
C VAL A 92 -1.75 -24.98 20.82
N THR A 93 -1.32 -24.27 21.86
CA THR A 93 -2.15 -24.00 23.02
C THR A 93 -2.77 -22.62 22.89
N VAL A 94 -4.09 -22.51 23.03
CA VAL A 94 -4.82 -21.25 22.94
C VAL A 94 -5.35 -20.86 24.33
N ALA A 95 -5.08 -19.63 24.75
CA ALA A 95 -5.71 -19.00 25.89
C ALA A 95 -6.56 -17.82 25.42
N GLN A 96 -7.86 -17.84 25.71
CA GLN A 96 -8.70 -16.66 25.51
C GLN A 96 -8.26 -15.57 26.48
N VAL A 97 -8.00 -14.36 25.98
CA VAL A 97 -7.59 -13.21 26.79
C VAL A 97 -8.78 -12.27 27.03
N SER A 98 -9.57 -11.98 25.98
CA SER A 98 -10.81 -11.20 26.07
C SER A 98 -11.82 -11.63 25.02
N GLY A 99 -13.11 -11.34 25.23
CA GLY A 99 -14.17 -11.72 24.30
C GLY A 99 -14.38 -13.23 24.18
N SER A 100 -15.12 -13.66 23.16
CA SER A 100 -15.51 -15.08 22.97
C SER A 100 -15.10 -15.67 21.62
N ARG A 101 -14.75 -14.85 20.62
CA ARG A 101 -14.28 -15.35 19.33
C ARG A 101 -12.85 -15.85 19.48
N LEU A 102 -12.53 -16.97 18.82
CA LEU A 102 -11.19 -17.54 18.75
C LEU A 102 -10.58 -17.33 17.34
N PRO A 103 -9.24 -17.21 17.25
CA PRO A 103 -8.55 -17.16 15.96
C PRO A 103 -8.57 -18.52 15.25
N GLN A 104 -8.35 -18.48 13.93
CA GLN A 104 -8.03 -19.65 13.12
C GLN A 104 -6.53 -19.72 12.88
N LEU A 105 -5.97 -20.92 12.97
CA LEU A 105 -4.65 -21.21 12.41
C LEU A 105 -4.81 -21.44 10.92
N VAL A 106 -3.95 -20.83 10.12
CA VAL A 106 -3.94 -20.99 8.66
C VAL A 106 -2.56 -21.48 8.25
N LEU A 107 -2.49 -22.59 7.52
CA LEU A 107 -1.24 -23.05 6.95
C LEU A 107 -1.12 -22.58 5.50
N GLY A 108 0.11 -22.26 5.08
CA GLY A 108 0.62 -21.81 3.78
C GLY A 108 0.15 -20.45 3.28
N THR A 109 0.85 -19.95 2.27
CA THR A 109 0.81 -18.54 1.84
C THR A 109 0.18 -18.44 0.44
N PRO A 110 -0.77 -17.50 0.20
CA PRO A 110 -1.31 -17.21 -1.12
C PRO A 110 -0.22 -16.97 -2.14
N PHE A 111 -0.41 -17.46 -3.36
CA PHE A 111 0.48 -17.22 -4.51
C PHE A 111 1.94 -17.68 -4.35
N ARG A 112 2.30 -18.32 -3.23
CA ARG A 112 3.66 -18.78 -2.95
C ARG A 112 3.94 -20.20 -3.48
N ASP A 113 2.93 -21.06 -3.51
CA ASP A 113 3.07 -22.47 -3.89
C ASP A 113 2.25 -22.77 -5.17
N ASN A 114 2.87 -23.34 -6.20
CA ASN A 114 2.16 -23.76 -7.42
C ASN A 114 1.34 -25.03 -7.26
N VAL A 115 1.69 -25.82 -6.26
CA VAL A 115 1.12 -27.15 -6.03
C VAL A 115 -0.12 -27.05 -5.16
N ARG A 116 -0.35 -25.88 -4.55
CA ARG A 116 -1.37 -25.69 -3.53
C ARG A 116 -2.57 -24.91 -4.08
N PRO A 117 -3.72 -25.57 -4.30
CA PRO A 117 -4.90 -24.87 -4.80
C PRO A 117 -5.56 -23.95 -3.76
N VAL A 118 -5.44 -24.22 -2.46
CA VAL A 118 -6.12 -23.45 -1.38
C VAL A 118 -5.31 -23.45 -0.08
N ARG A 119 -5.45 -22.38 0.72
CA ARG A 119 -5.04 -22.35 2.14
C ARG A 119 -5.89 -23.28 3.00
N THR A 120 -5.27 -23.95 3.96
CA THR A 120 -5.96 -24.80 4.93
C THR A 120 -6.17 -24.03 6.22
N TYR A 121 -7.42 -23.99 6.67
CA TYR A 121 -7.86 -23.28 7.86
C TYR A 121 -8.24 -24.29 8.95
N TYR A 122 -7.73 -24.07 10.16
CA TYR A 122 -8.01 -24.88 11.32
C TYR A 122 -8.69 -24.02 12.37
N THR A 123 -9.90 -24.42 12.76
CA THR A 123 -10.59 -23.82 13.91
C THR A 123 -9.91 -24.28 15.19
N LEU A 124 -9.59 -23.32 16.07
CA LEU A 124 -8.94 -23.58 17.34
C LEU A 124 -9.95 -23.59 18.49
N GLN A 125 -9.64 -24.32 19.55
CA GLN A 125 -10.34 -24.33 20.83
C GLN A 125 -9.42 -23.83 21.94
N VAL A 126 -9.99 -23.31 23.04
CA VAL A 126 -9.21 -22.99 24.24
C VAL A 126 -8.53 -24.25 24.77
N GLY A 127 -7.28 -24.13 25.20
CA GLY A 127 -6.44 -25.24 25.62
C GLY A 127 -5.56 -25.79 24.50
N LEU A 128 -5.09 -27.02 24.67
CA LEU A 128 -4.17 -27.67 23.74
C LEU A 128 -4.91 -28.21 22.51
N ASN A 129 -4.55 -27.72 21.33
CA ASN A 129 -5.01 -28.23 20.04
C ASN A 129 -3.92 -29.15 19.46
N LYS A 130 -4.30 -30.37 19.08
CA LYS A 130 -3.45 -31.34 18.39
C LYS A 130 -3.95 -31.47 16.96
N ILE A 131 -3.18 -30.97 15.99
CA ILE A 131 -3.61 -30.85 14.60
C ILE A 131 -2.67 -31.65 13.72
N LYS A 132 -3.21 -32.35 12.72
CA LYS A 132 -2.43 -32.94 11.62
C LYS A 132 -2.38 -31.93 10.48
N ALA A 133 -1.18 -31.49 10.12
CA ALA A 133 -0.98 -30.63 8.96
C ALA A 133 -1.38 -31.36 7.67
N ASP A 134 -1.83 -30.60 6.67
CA ASP A 134 -2.13 -31.12 5.35
C ASP A 134 -0.85 -31.66 4.65
N GLN A 135 -1.04 -32.29 3.48
CA GLN A 135 0.05 -32.87 2.69
C GLN A 135 1.04 -31.85 2.11
N TYR A 136 0.79 -30.55 2.27
CA TYR A 136 1.64 -29.48 1.76
C TYR A 136 2.47 -28.83 2.86
N GLY A 137 1.91 -28.69 4.07
CA GLY A 137 2.49 -27.86 5.12
C GLY A 137 2.42 -26.38 4.75
N GLY A 138 3.45 -25.61 5.12
CA GLY A 138 3.61 -24.20 4.75
C GLY A 138 3.82 -23.27 5.93
N MET A 139 3.97 -21.99 5.63
CA MET A 139 4.01 -20.91 6.62
C MET A 139 2.74 -20.92 7.47
N ALA A 140 2.90 -20.80 8.79
CA ALA A 140 1.78 -20.66 9.71
C ALA A 140 1.37 -19.19 9.84
N TRP A 141 0.08 -18.93 9.72
CA TRP A 141 -0.55 -17.64 9.86
C TRP A 141 -1.70 -17.71 10.85
N VAL A 142 -2.08 -16.57 11.40
CA VAL A 142 -3.30 -16.43 12.20
C VAL A 142 -4.30 -15.58 11.43
N LYS A 143 -5.54 -16.06 11.32
CA LYS A 143 -6.67 -15.25 10.86
C LYS A 143 -7.59 -15.01 12.05
N TYR A 144 -7.79 -13.76 12.41
CA TYR A 144 -8.62 -13.40 13.55
C TYR A 144 -9.51 -12.21 13.22
N VAL A 145 -10.64 -12.50 12.58
CA VAL A 145 -11.50 -11.48 11.99
C VAL A 145 -12.93 -11.54 12.50
N SER A 146 -13.56 -10.38 12.59
CA SER A 146 -14.97 -10.19 12.94
C SER A 146 -15.73 -9.46 11.83
N SER A 147 -17.01 -9.82 11.70
CA SER A 147 -18.01 -9.02 11.00
C SER A 147 -18.70 -8.02 11.93
N ALA A 148 -18.51 -8.15 13.25
CA ALA A 148 -18.98 -7.20 14.26
C ALA A 148 -17.84 -6.27 14.70
N THR A 149 -18.08 -5.40 15.68
CA THR A 149 -17.03 -4.60 16.32
C THR A 149 -16.00 -5.54 16.98
N PRO A 150 -14.72 -5.50 16.58
CA PRO A 150 -13.70 -6.37 17.17
C PRO A 150 -13.51 -6.07 18.66
N ALA A 151 -13.55 -7.12 19.49
CA ALA A 151 -13.43 -7.01 20.95
C ALA A 151 -12.72 -8.21 21.60
N ALA A 152 -12.41 -9.25 20.82
CA ALA A 152 -11.75 -10.44 21.32
C ALA A 152 -10.23 -10.38 21.17
N SER A 153 -9.53 -11.07 22.06
CA SER A 153 -8.10 -11.33 21.95
C SER A 153 -7.77 -12.71 22.51
N ALA A 154 -6.72 -13.32 21.96
CA ALA A 154 -6.28 -14.66 22.35
C ALA A 154 -4.76 -14.77 22.26
N SER A 155 -4.19 -15.53 23.19
CA SER A 155 -2.78 -15.88 23.21
C SER A 155 -2.59 -17.29 22.66
N LEU A 156 -1.69 -17.45 21.69
CA LEU A 156 -1.35 -18.71 21.05
C LEU A 156 0.09 -19.06 21.39
N SER A 157 0.30 -20.26 21.94
CA SER A 157 1.62 -20.82 22.20
C SER A 157 1.92 -21.93 21.17
N PHE A 158 2.89 -21.66 20.29
CA PHE A 158 3.31 -22.54 19.21
C PHE A 158 4.31 -23.58 19.74
N GLY A 159 3.86 -24.83 19.86
CA GLY A 159 4.64 -25.92 20.43
C GLY A 159 5.28 -26.83 19.37
N LYS A 160 5.33 -28.14 19.67
CA LYS A 160 5.92 -29.15 18.79
C LYS A 160 5.33 -29.09 17.38
N GLY A 161 6.21 -29.20 16.36
CA GLY A 161 5.85 -29.21 14.94
C GLY A 161 5.92 -27.84 14.25
N PHE A 162 5.94 -26.74 15.02
CA PHE A 162 6.23 -25.41 14.48
C PHE A 162 7.74 -25.17 14.42
N LYS A 163 8.25 -24.85 13.24
CA LYS A 163 9.66 -24.59 12.96
C LYS A 163 9.86 -23.08 12.78
N PRO A 164 10.72 -22.41 13.54
CA PRO A 164 10.96 -20.98 13.34
C PRO A 164 11.56 -20.73 11.95
N VAL A 165 11.18 -19.61 11.33
CA VAL A 165 11.78 -19.15 10.06
C VAL A 165 12.69 -17.95 10.27
N PRO A 166 13.65 -17.68 9.35
CA PRO A 166 14.31 -16.39 9.32
C PRO A 166 13.28 -15.27 9.20
N TYR A 167 13.27 -14.38 10.19
CA TYR A 167 12.24 -13.38 10.41
C TYR A 167 12.87 -12.03 10.67
N PHE A 168 12.97 -11.19 9.64
CA PHE A 168 13.42 -9.81 9.79
C PHE A 168 12.24 -8.93 10.16
N LYS A 169 12.30 -8.24 11.29
CA LYS A 169 11.31 -7.24 11.69
C LYS A 169 11.96 -5.86 11.72
N LYS A 170 11.43 -4.93 10.92
CA LYS A 170 11.91 -3.54 10.84
C LYS A 170 12.01 -2.92 12.24
N ASN A 171 13.11 -2.21 12.49
CA ASN A 171 13.46 -1.57 13.76
C ASN A 171 13.62 -2.52 14.97
N VAL A 172 13.63 -3.84 14.76
CA VAL A 172 13.78 -4.84 15.83
C VAL A 172 14.94 -5.78 15.55
N THR A 173 14.99 -6.34 14.34
CA THR A 173 16.02 -7.30 13.94
C THR A 173 17.24 -6.57 13.41
N SER A 174 18.43 -6.84 13.95
CA SER A 174 19.68 -6.33 13.39
C SER A 174 20.07 -7.11 12.13
N HIS A 175 20.90 -6.52 11.26
CA HIS A 175 21.43 -7.23 10.10
C HIS A 175 22.28 -8.45 10.50
N ALA A 176 23.02 -8.39 11.61
CA ALA A 176 23.78 -9.54 12.12
C ALA A 176 22.86 -10.69 12.57
N ASP A 177 21.74 -10.39 13.23
CA ASP A 177 20.75 -11.40 13.61
C ASP A 177 20.09 -12.01 12.38
N TRP A 178 19.82 -11.19 11.35
CA TRP A 178 19.30 -11.66 10.06
C TRP A 178 20.22 -12.68 9.40
N LEU A 179 21.51 -12.38 9.30
CA LEU A 179 22.50 -13.31 8.75
C LEU A 179 22.58 -14.59 9.61
N THR A 180 22.58 -14.46 10.94
CA THR A 180 22.60 -15.59 11.86
C THR A 180 21.37 -16.49 11.70
N MET A 181 20.18 -15.91 11.53
CA MET A 181 18.96 -16.65 11.23
C MET A 181 19.03 -17.36 9.89
N LEU A 182 19.48 -16.67 8.84
CA LEU A 182 19.64 -17.26 7.52
C LEU A 182 20.57 -18.46 7.61
N ASP A 183 21.69 -18.38 8.33
CA ASP A 183 22.65 -19.48 8.43
C ASP A 183 22.14 -20.64 9.31
N SER A 184 21.50 -20.35 10.44
CA SER A 184 21.10 -21.37 11.44
C SER A 184 19.75 -22.04 11.18
N LEU A 185 18.80 -21.35 10.55
CA LEU A 185 17.44 -21.85 10.31
C LEU A 185 17.32 -22.41 8.88
N SER A 186 17.99 -23.53 8.62
CA SER A 186 18.09 -24.13 7.28
C SER A 186 16.94 -25.07 6.90
N ASN A 187 16.18 -25.55 7.87
CA ASN A 187 15.16 -26.61 7.68
C ASN A 187 13.77 -26.05 7.31
N VAL A 188 13.73 -24.90 6.65
CA VAL A 188 12.52 -24.20 6.22
C VAL A 188 12.74 -23.57 4.84
N PRO A 189 11.71 -23.51 3.97
CA PRO A 189 11.86 -23.05 2.60
C PRO A 189 11.80 -21.53 2.45
N ASP A 190 11.26 -20.82 3.44
CA ASP A 190 10.84 -19.43 3.34
C ASP A 190 11.41 -18.57 4.46
N VAL A 191 11.42 -17.27 4.19
CA VAL A 191 11.71 -16.20 5.14
C VAL A 191 10.55 -15.20 5.18
N ILE A 192 10.49 -14.40 6.23
CA ILE A 192 9.60 -13.23 6.29
C ILE A 192 10.43 -11.97 6.55
N ILE A 193 10.15 -10.91 5.80
CA ILE A 193 10.52 -9.54 6.14
C ILE A 193 9.23 -8.80 6.51
N GLU A 194 9.07 -8.49 7.79
CA GLU A 194 7.96 -7.72 8.34
C GLU A 194 8.35 -6.23 8.46
N THR A 195 7.63 -5.39 7.72
CA THR A 195 7.73 -3.93 7.74
C THR A 195 6.56 -3.34 8.52
N ASP A 196 6.40 -2.02 8.59
CA ASP A 196 5.21 -1.44 9.23
C ASP A 196 3.94 -1.66 8.39
N ARG A 197 4.08 -1.77 7.06
CA ARG A 197 2.98 -1.81 6.09
C ARG A 197 2.84 -3.12 5.33
N ALA A 198 3.87 -3.93 5.27
CA ALA A 198 3.92 -5.12 4.44
C ALA A 198 4.58 -6.33 5.13
N LEU A 199 4.22 -7.51 4.64
CA LEU A 199 4.83 -8.81 4.91
C LEU A 199 5.40 -9.32 3.58
N VAL A 200 6.71 -9.37 3.46
CA VAL A 200 7.39 -9.98 2.30
C VAL A 200 7.72 -11.42 2.63
N VAL A 201 7.20 -12.36 1.85
CA VAL A 201 7.48 -13.79 1.95
C VAL A 201 8.27 -14.21 0.73
N ALA A 202 9.52 -14.58 0.94
CA ALA A 202 10.44 -14.97 -0.11
C ALA A 202 11.09 -16.32 0.20
N ARG A 203 11.62 -16.97 -0.83
CA ARG A 203 12.43 -18.18 -0.65
C ARG A 203 13.69 -17.85 0.14
N ARG A 204 14.09 -18.76 1.02
CA ARG A 204 15.33 -18.64 1.78
C ARG A 204 16.57 -18.53 0.87
N ASP A 205 16.62 -19.27 -0.23
CA ASP A 205 17.77 -19.20 -1.16
C ASP A 205 17.89 -17.83 -1.84
N ASP A 206 16.76 -17.21 -2.19
CA ASP A 206 16.76 -15.87 -2.79
C ASP A 206 17.15 -14.84 -1.72
N ALA A 207 16.67 -15.01 -0.47
CA ALA A 207 17.09 -14.17 0.66
C ALA A 207 18.59 -14.29 0.98
N ILE A 208 19.17 -15.48 0.84
CA ILE A 208 20.63 -15.71 0.95
C ILE A 208 21.37 -15.00 -0.18
N THR A 209 20.82 -15.03 -1.40
CA THR A 209 21.42 -14.35 -2.57
C THR A 209 21.53 -12.85 -2.36
N TYR A 210 20.50 -12.23 -1.76
CA TYR A 210 20.46 -10.78 -1.50
C TYR A 210 20.79 -10.41 -0.04
N LYS A 211 21.42 -11.31 0.72
CA LYS A 211 21.62 -11.13 2.17
C LYS A 211 22.52 -9.97 2.55
N THR A 212 23.32 -9.45 1.61
CA THR A 212 24.21 -8.29 1.83
C THR A 212 23.52 -6.95 1.62
N ASP A 213 22.27 -6.94 1.14
CA ASP A 213 21.46 -5.72 1.04
C ASP A 213 21.08 -5.22 2.46
N ASP A 214 20.69 -3.96 2.58
CA ASP A 214 20.24 -3.38 3.85
C ASP A 214 18.75 -3.66 4.03
N GLN A 215 18.40 -4.69 4.81
CA GLN A 215 16.99 -5.07 5.06
C GLN A 215 16.22 -3.98 5.80
N GLN A 216 16.88 -3.11 6.58
CA GLN A 216 16.22 -2.02 7.27
C GLN A 216 15.84 -0.91 6.28
N LEU A 217 16.75 -0.55 5.37
CA LEU A 217 16.47 0.40 4.29
C LEU A 217 15.45 -0.16 3.29
N LEU A 218 15.57 -1.44 2.92
CA LEU A 218 14.59 -2.14 2.10
C LEU A 218 13.19 -2.05 2.71
N SER A 219 13.07 -2.41 3.99
CA SER A 219 11.80 -2.35 4.73
C SER A 219 11.21 -0.94 4.76
N THR A 220 12.08 0.06 4.96
CA THR A 220 11.69 1.47 4.95
C THR A 220 11.16 1.89 3.59
N LYS A 221 11.82 1.51 2.49
CA LYS A 221 11.36 1.82 1.13
C LYS A 221 10.03 1.13 0.79
N ILE A 222 9.82 -0.10 1.25
CA ILE A 222 8.52 -0.78 1.05
C ILE A 222 7.39 -0.02 1.78
N ASP A 223 7.62 0.42 3.01
CA ASP A 223 6.65 1.23 3.74
C ASP A 223 6.37 2.57 3.02
N GLN A 224 7.41 3.19 2.47
CA GLN A 224 7.31 4.44 1.72
C GLN A 224 6.47 4.33 0.43
N ILE A 225 6.50 3.19 -0.25
CA ILE A 225 5.61 2.93 -1.41
C ILE A 225 4.16 2.99 -0.95
N VAL A 226 3.82 2.20 0.08
CA VAL A 226 2.45 2.16 0.61
C VAL A 226 2.02 3.53 1.15
N ASP A 227 2.93 4.26 1.80
CA ASP A 227 2.64 5.59 2.31
C ASP A 227 2.37 6.61 1.20
N ALA A 228 3.11 6.54 0.08
CA ALA A 228 2.88 7.41 -1.08
C ALA A 228 1.49 7.16 -1.69
N GLU A 229 1.10 5.88 -1.83
CA GLU A 229 -0.19 5.51 -2.40
C GLU A 229 -1.36 5.74 -1.45
N ASP A 230 -1.20 5.51 -0.15
CA ASP A 230 -2.15 5.88 0.91
C ASP A 230 -2.40 7.40 0.87
N ALA A 231 -1.32 8.19 0.78
CA ALA A 231 -1.40 9.65 0.72
C ALA A 231 -2.13 10.12 -0.54
N PHE A 232 -1.77 9.59 -1.72
CA PHE A 232 -2.47 9.87 -2.97
C PHE A 232 -3.96 9.47 -2.92
N SER A 233 -4.26 8.38 -2.23
CA SER A 233 -5.62 7.90 -1.98
C SER A 233 -6.37 8.68 -0.90
N GLY A 234 -5.75 9.68 -0.26
CA GLY A 234 -6.36 10.44 0.83
C GLY A 234 -6.68 9.62 2.08
N ILE A 235 -5.92 8.55 2.35
CA ILE A 235 -6.01 7.71 3.55
C ILE A 235 -5.14 8.32 4.66
N ASP A 236 -5.63 9.43 5.21
CA ASP A 236 -4.91 10.28 6.15
C ASP A 236 -5.42 10.23 7.59
N GLY A 237 -6.46 9.42 7.86
CA GLY A 237 -7.07 9.31 9.18
C GLY A 237 -7.95 10.50 9.60
N SER A 238 -8.26 11.44 8.69
CA SER A 238 -9.12 12.61 8.97
C SER A 238 -10.52 12.24 9.46
N THR A 239 -11.02 11.06 9.07
CA THR A 239 -12.22 10.43 9.61
C THR A 239 -12.03 8.91 9.67
N SER A 240 -12.95 8.19 10.32
CA SER A 240 -12.98 6.72 10.31
C SER A 240 -13.10 6.13 8.90
N LEU A 241 -13.68 6.85 7.93
CA LEU A 241 -13.73 6.45 6.52
C LEU A 241 -12.38 6.59 5.81
N HIS A 242 -11.46 7.38 6.35
CA HIS A 242 -10.15 7.69 5.74
C HIS A 242 -8.99 7.10 6.54
N THR A 243 -9.27 6.20 7.50
CA THR A 243 -8.25 5.48 8.27
C THR A 243 -7.72 4.28 7.49
N LYS A 244 -6.43 3.98 7.70
CA LYS A 244 -5.75 2.79 7.15
C LYS A 244 -6.40 1.50 7.63
N GLY A 245 -6.27 0.43 6.83
CA GLY A 245 -6.63 -0.92 7.26
C GLY A 245 -5.67 -1.44 8.35
N PRO A 246 -6.08 -2.42 9.18
CA PRO A 246 -5.22 -2.97 10.23
C PRO A 246 -4.21 -4.01 9.70
N TYR A 247 -4.34 -4.43 8.43
CA TYR A 247 -3.54 -5.50 7.85
C TYR A 247 -2.40 -4.97 7.01
N LYS A 248 -1.32 -5.74 7.00
CA LYS A 248 -0.14 -5.50 6.16
C LYS A 248 -0.34 -6.08 4.77
N TYR A 249 0.16 -5.38 3.76
CA TYR A 249 0.25 -5.85 2.38
C TYR A 249 1.09 -7.12 2.30
N LEU A 250 0.56 -8.19 1.75
CA LEU A 250 1.28 -9.45 1.60
C LEU A 250 1.95 -9.47 0.22
N ILE A 251 3.28 -9.48 0.21
CA ILE A 251 4.10 -9.56 -1.01
C ILE A 251 4.78 -10.92 -1.02
N THR A 252 4.69 -11.64 -2.13
CA THR A 252 5.16 -13.03 -2.24
C THR A 252 5.97 -13.26 -3.50
N VAL A 253 6.74 -14.35 -3.52
CA VAL A 253 7.42 -14.85 -4.72
C VAL A 253 6.80 -16.17 -5.14
N ARG A 254 6.43 -16.29 -6.41
CA ARG A 254 5.96 -17.50 -7.06
C ARG A 254 7.03 -18.03 -8.01
N ASP A 255 7.12 -19.35 -8.11
CA ASP A 255 7.92 -20.00 -9.15
C ASP A 255 7.00 -20.27 -10.34
N PRO A 256 7.15 -19.69 -11.53
CA PRO A 256 6.24 -20.03 -12.62
C PRO A 256 6.79 -21.25 -13.35
N ALA A 257 6.27 -22.45 -13.06
CA ALA A 257 6.44 -23.50 -14.07
C ALA A 257 5.68 -23.14 -15.36
N ASN A 258 4.58 -22.35 -15.27
CA ASN A 258 3.68 -22.06 -16.40
C ASN A 258 2.82 -20.77 -16.28
N SER A 259 3.15 -19.75 -15.47
CA SER A 259 2.33 -18.51 -15.46
C SER A 259 2.87 -17.48 -16.46
N GLY A 260 2.04 -17.10 -17.43
CA GLY A 260 2.33 -16.03 -18.40
C GLY A 260 2.31 -14.62 -17.80
N ASP A 261 1.78 -14.46 -16.57
CA ASP A 261 1.72 -13.19 -15.86
C ASP A 261 2.96 -12.97 -14.99
N TYR A 262 3.58 -11.80 -15.13
CA TYR A 262 4.82 -11.43 -14.44
C TYR A 262 4.58 -11.07 -12.96
N MET A 263 3.40 -10.51 -12.67
CA MET A 263 2.90 -10.10 -11.35
C MET A 263 1.35 -10.09 -11.36
N ALA A 264 0.72 -10.22 -10.19
CA ALA A 264 -0.70 -9.89 -10.02
C ALA A 264 -1.05 -9.55 -8.56
N ALA A 265 -2.11 -8.78 -8.38
CA ALA A 265 -2.68 -8.41 -7.09
C ALA A 265 -4.04 -9.10 -6.84
N GLY A 266 -4.25 -9.54 -5.60
CA GLY A 266 -5.51 -10.07 -5.07
C GLY A 266 -5.41 -10.12 -3.56
N ILE A 267 -5.61 -11.31 -2.96
CA ILE A 267 -5.38 -11.55 -1.51
C ILE A 267 -3.89 -11.45 -1.06
N GLY A 268 -3.03 -11.01 -1.96
CA GLY A 268 -1.57 -10.94 -1.91
C GLY A 268 -1.06 -10.41 -3.26
N ILE A 269 0.14 -9.87 -3.29
CA ILE A 269 0.89 -9.52 -4.49
C ILE A 269 1.90 -10.65 -4.73
N PHE A 270 2.08 -11.08 -5.97
CA PHE A 270 3.13 -12.05 -6.30
C PHE A 270 4.06 -11.57 -7.40
N TYR A 271 5.31 -12.03 -7.30
CA TYR A 271 6.38 -11.85 -8.28
C TYR A 271 6.81 -13.21 -8.80
N ILE A 272 7.08 -13.33 -10.10
CA ILE A 272 7.85 -14.48 -10.57
C ILE A 272 9.26 -14.46 -9.98
N ARG A 273 9.83 -15.63 -9.71
CA ARG A 273 11.14 -15.78 -9.06
C ARG A 273 12.28 -15.03 -9.75
N SER A 274 12.28 -14.93 -11.08
CA SER A 274 13.30 -14.17 -11.81
C SER A 274 13.30 -12.66 -11.50
N LEU A 275 12.22 -12.15 -10.90
CA LEU A 275 12.06 -10.74 -10.51
C LEU A 275 12.23 -10.51 -9.01
N THR A 276 12.63 -11.51 -8.21
CA THR A 276 12.77 -11.38 -6.75
C THR A 276 13.74 -10.26 -6.34
N TYR A 277 14.74 -9.96 -7.17
CA TYR A 277 15.65 -8.83 -6.95
C TYR A 277 14.93 -7.48 -6.85
N ARG A 278 13.76 -7.33 -7.46
CA ARG A 278 12.94 -6.11 -7.43
C ARG A 278 12.24 -5.86 -6.09
N ILE A 279 12.14 -6.89 -5.24
CA ILE A 279 11.51 -6.79 -3.92
C ILE A 279 12.47 -7.08 -2.76
N LEU A 280 13.66 -7.62 -3.04
CA LEU A 280 14.69 -7.91 -2.03
C LEU A 280 15.93 -7.00 -2.08
N GLN A 281 16.00 -6.08 -3.06
CA GLN A 281 17.10 -5.12 -3.15
C GLN A 281 16.60 -3.68 -3.01
N ASN A 282 17.19 -2.92 -2.07
CA ASN A 282 16.72 -1.57 -1.78
C ASN A 282 16.90 -0.61 -2.98
N THR A 283 17.92 -0.82 -3.82
CA THR A 283 18.18 0.00 -5.02
C THR A 283 17.11 -0.17 -6.09
N ASN A 284 16.51 -1.37 -6.18
CA ASN A 284 15.46 -1.65 -7.15
C ASN A 284 14.09 -1.24 -6.64
N VAL A 285 13.77 -1.50 -5.37
CA VAL A 285 12.46 -1.15 -4.78
C VAL A 285 12.14 0.35 -4.88
N GLY A 286 13.13 1.20 -4.65
CA GLY A 286 12.98 2.67 -4.71
C GLY A 286 13.48 3.31 -6.01
N GLY A 287 13.79 2.51 -7.04
CA GLY A 287 14.31 2.99 -8.33
C GLY A 287 13.36 2.67 -9.48
N VAL A 288 13.78 2.91 -10.73
CA VAL A 288 12.97 2.64 -11.94
C VAL A 288 12.44 1.19 -11.99
N SER A 289 13.24 0.22 -11.54
CA SER A 289 12.86 -1.19 -11.45
C SER A 289 11.72 -1.48 -10.46
N GLY A 290 11.41 -0.53 -9.57
CA GLY A 290 10.38 -0.63 -8.56
C GLY A 290 8.97 -0.45 -9.10
N TRP A 291 8.81 0.03 -10.34
CA TRP A 291 7.51 0.30 -10.96
C TRP A 291 6.53 -0.86 -10.83
N GLY A 292 6.98 -2.10 -11.02
CA GLY A 292 6.11 -3.28 -10.86
C GLY A 292 5.49 -3.35 -9.46
N LEU A 293 6.25 -3.04 -8.41
CA LEU A 293 5.74 -3.12 -7.03
C LEU A 293 4.74 -2.03 -6.74
N TRP A 294 5.06 -0.83 -7.20
CA TRP A 294 4.17 0.32 -7.06
C TRP A 294 2.87 0.11 -7.85
N HIS A 295 2.96 -0.51 -9.03
CA HIS A 295 1.80 -0.84 -9.85
C HIS A 295 0.90 -1.89 -9.17
N GLU A 296 1.45 -2.99 -8.66
CA GLU A 296 0.64 -4.02 -8.00
C GLU A 296 0.02 -3.57 -6.68
N ILE A 297 0.71 -2.74 -5.90
CA ILE A 297 0.12 -2.11 -4.71
C ILE A 297 -0.98 -1.13 -5.15
N GLY A 298 -0.78 -0.42 -6.26
CA GLY A 298 -1.77 0.50 -6.84
C GLY A 298 -3.10 -0.16 -7.20
N HIS A 299 -3.09 -1.43 -7.65
CA HIS A 299 -4.33 -2.17 -7.93
C HIS A 299 -5.21 -2.35 -6.69
N ILE A 300 -4.61 -2.32 -5.50
CA ILE A 300 -5.35 -2.40 -4.24
C ILE A 300 -6.05 -1.06 -3.96
N HIS A 301 -5.39 0.04 -4.32
CA HIS A 301 -5.89 1.40 -4.10
C HIS A 301 -6.96 1.87 -5.10
N GLN A 302 -7.06 1.25 -6.28
CA GLN A 302 -8.02 1.61 -7.32
C GLN A 302 -9.47 1.60 -6.82
N GLN A 303 -10.23 2.65 -7.15
CA GLN A 303 -11.66 2.70 -6.86
C GLN A 303 -12.50 2.44 -8.12
N GLY A 304 -13.45 1.51 -7.99
CA GLY A 304 -14.37 1.11 -9.06
C GLY A 304 -15.23 2.25 -9.66
N PRO A 305 -15.73 3.24 -8.89
CA PRO A 305 -16.62 4.29 -9.41
C PRO A 305 -16.05 5.17 -10.52
N TRP A 306 -14.73 5.30 -10.62
CA TRP A 306 -14.07 6.05 -11.69
C TRP A 306 -13.06 5.20 -12.48
N THR A 307 -13.11 3.87 -12.31
CA THR A 307 -12.38 2.89 -13.12
C THR A 307 -13.39 2.06 -13.93
N TRP A 308 -13.69 2.52 -15.14
CA TRP A 308 -14.56 1.81 -16.09
C TRP A 308 -13.78 0.79 -16.93
N THR A 309 -14.47 0.05 -17.80
CA THR A 309 -13.86 -0.99 -18.62
C THR A 309 -12.67 -0.47 -19.43
N GLY A 310 -11.56 -1.19 -19.42
CA GLY A 310 -10.33 -0.79 -20.12
C GLY A 310 -9.44 0.19 -19.35
N LEU A 311 -9.77 0.48 -18.08
CA LEU A 311 -8.97 1.34 -17.20
C LEU A 311 -8.24 0.63 -16.06
N THR A 312 -8.44 -0.67 -15.86
CA THR A 312 -7.76 -1.43 -14.78
C THR A 312 -6.25 -1.25 -14.86
N GLU A 313 -5.67 -1.34 -16.05
CA GLU A 313 -4.23 -1.15 -16.29
C GLU A 313 -3.82 0.31 -16.56
N VAL A 314 -4.74 1.26 -16.35
CA VAL A 314 -4.57 2.70 -16.60
C VAL A 314 -4.52 3.46 -15.29
N THR A 315 -5.62 3.44 -14.53
CA THR A 315 -5.73 4.25 -13.30
C THR A 315 -4.77 3.78 -12.22
N VAL A 316 -4.39 2.50 -12.24
CA VAL A 316 -3.34 1.92 -11.39
C VAL A 316 -2.01 2.68 -11.50
N ASN A 317 -1.69 3.19 -12.69
CA ASN A 317 -0.41 3.86 -12.92
C ASN A 317 -0.32 5.22 -12.23
N LEU A 318 -1.44 5.83 -11.82
CA LEU A 318 -1.41 7.06 -11.02
C LEU A 318 -0.77 6.81 -9.64
N TYR A 319 -1.07 5.67 -9.02
CA TYR A 319 -0.45 5.25 -7.75
C TYR A 319 1.03 4.95 -7.93
N ALA A 320 1.39 4.23 -9.01
CA ALA A 320 2.78 3.97 -9.35
C ALA A 320 3.58 5.27 -9.58
N MET A 321 2.96 6.27 -10.23
CA MET A 321 3.56 7.60 -10.40
C MET A 321 3.64 8.39 -9.08
N ALA A 322 2.74 8.16 -8.13
CA ALA A 322 2.83 8.76 -6.80
C ALA A 322 4.06 8.23 -6.05
N ALA A 323 4.30 6.91 -6.10
CA ALA A 323 5.52 6.30 -5.59
C ALA A 323 6.77 6.80 -6.35
N GLU A 324 6.71 6.89 -7.68
CA GLU A 324 7.81 7.42 -8.51
C GLU A 324 8.22 8.82 -8.07
N ARG A 325 7.25 9.72 -7.87
CA ARG A 325 7.47 11.08 -7.35
C ARG A 325 8.01 11.06 -5.92
N TYR A 326 7.49 10.17 -5.07
CA TYR A 326 7.95 10.04 -3.68
C TYR A 326 9.45 9.68 -3.61
N PHE A 327 9.90 8.78 -4.49
CA PHE A 327 11.31 8.41 -4.60
C PHE A 327 12.17 9.39 -5.40
N ALA A 328 11.60 10.53 -5.82
CA ALA A 328 12.26 11.53 -6.66
C ALA A 328 12.89 10.92 -7.92
N VAL A 329 12.25 9.90 -8.50
CA VAL A 329 12.69 9.30 -9.76
C VAL A 329 12.35 10.28 -10.89
N THR A 330 13.40 10.79 -11.53
CA THR A 330 13.31 11.78 -12.59
C THR A 330 14.18 11.36 -13.80
N PRO A 331 13.73 11.62 -15.05
CA PRO A 331 12.40 12.14 -15.41
C PRO A 331 11.29 11.11 -15.13
N SER A 332 10.03 11.57 -15.07
CA SER A 332 8.89 10.67 -14.82
C SER A 332 8.80 9.57 -15.86
N ARG A 333 8.06 8.49 -15.59
CA ARG A 333 7.81 7.45 -16.58
C ARG A 333 7.22 8.00 -17.88
N MET A 334 6.37 9.03 -17.81
CA MET A 334 5.73 9.58 -18.99
C MET A 334 6.73 10.15 -19.98
N ASN A 335 7.79 10.76 -19.47
CA ASN A 335 8.90 11.33 -20.25
C ASN A 335 10.00 10.28 -20.52
N ARG A 336 10.51 9.62 -19.47
CA ARG A 336 11.58 8.60 -19.52
C ARG A 336 11.28 7.48 -20.51
N ASP A 337 10.06 6.96 -20.51
CA ASP A 337 9.67 5.81 -21.34
C ASP A 337 8.94 6.26 -22.64
N GLY A 338 8.96 7.56 -22.96
CA GLY A 338 8.40 8.12 -24.20
C GLY A 338 6.88 8.01 -24.33
N LYS A 339 6.13 7.92 -23.21
CA LYS A 339 4.68 7.69 -23.20
C LYS A 339 3.88 8.85 -23.76
N TRP A 340 4.38 10.08 -23.63
CA TRP A 340 3.78 11.26 -24.27
C TRP A 340 3.67 11.13 -25.78
N THR A 341 4.59 10.41 -26.44
CA THR A 341 4.51 10.13 -27.88
C THR A 341 3.21 9.39 -28.24
N SER A 342 2.77 8.45 -27.39
CA SER A 342 1.51 7.72 -27.62
C SER A 342 0.30 8.64 -27.48
N VAL A 343 0.35 9.61 -26.57
CA VAL A 343 -0.66 10.66 -26.42
C VAL A 343 -0.66 11.56 -27.66
N ASP A 344 0.49 12.05 -28.10
CA ASP A 344 0.59 12.92 -29.29
C ASP A 344 0.06 12.22 -30.55
N ASN A 345 0.37 10.93 -30.73
CA ASN A 345 -0.18 10.11 -31.81
C ASN A 345 -1.70 9.97 -31.74
N TYR A 346 -2.27 9.85 -30.54
CA TYR A 346 -3.73 9.85 -30.36
C TYR A 346 -4.35 11.20 -30.72
N PHE A 347 -3.71 12.30 -30.35
CA PHE A 347 -4.15 13.65 -30.70
C PHE A 347 -3.94 14.00 -32.18
N ALA A 348 -3.13 13.25 -32.92
CA ALA A 348 -3.06 13.37 -34.39
C ALA A 348 -4.34 12.86 -35.10
N ILE A 349 -5.14 12.02 -34.43
CA ILE A 349 -6.46 11.58 -34.95
C ILE A 349 -7.41 12.78 -34.94
N PRO A 350 -8.19 13.04 -36.02
CA PRO A 350 -9.20 14.10 -36.02
C PRO A 350 -10.18 13.94 -34.85
N GLN A 351 -10.49 15.03 -34.14
CA GLN A 351 -11.30 14.97 -32.92
C GLN A 351 -12.65 14.26 -33.13
N ALA A 352 -13.32 14.47 -34.26
CA ALA A 352 -14.58 13.81 -34.59
C ALA A 352 -14.48 12.28 -34.72
N SER A 353 -13.27 11.74 -34.89
CA SER A 353 -12.99 10.31 -35.02
C SER A 353 -12.32 9.73 -33.77
N ARG A 354 -11.99 10.55 -32.76
CA ARG A 354 -11.42 10.08 -31.50
C ARG A 354 -12.48 9.37 -30.66
N ASN A 355 -12.11 8.23 -30.12
CA ASN A 355 -12.92 7.49 -29.15
C ASN A 355 -12.00 6.95 -28.06
N PHE A 356 -12.13 7.50 -26.86
CA PHE A 356 -11.28 7.17 -25.72
C PHE A 356 -11.36 5.68 -25.34
N ASN A 357 -12.57 5.10 -25.42
CA ASN A 357 -12.79 3.67 -25.14
C ASN A 357 -12.61 2.78 -26.38
N GLY A 358 -12.28 3.37 -27.53
CA GLY A 358 -12.05 2.65 -28.79
C GLY A 358 -10.74 1.88 -28.81
N THR A 359 -10.41 1.32 -29.98
CA THR A 359 -9.10 0.71 -30.24
C THR A 359 -8.06 1.80 -30.36
N VAL A 360 -7.15 1.87 -29.38
CA VAL A 360 -6.12 2.90 -29.28
C VAL A 360 -4.76 2.21 -29.20
N ALA A 361 -3.79 2.66 -30.00
CA ALA A 361 -2.41 2.18 -29.91
C ALA A 361 -1.83 2.52 -28.52
N ASN A 362 -1.14 1.55 -27.89
CA ASN A 362 -0.63 1.68 -26.53
C ASN A 362 -1.70 2.18 -25.55
N ALA A 363 -2.92 1.61 -25.63
CA ALA A 363 -4.12 2.12 -24.96
C ALA A 363 -3.88 2.50 -23.49
N ASN A 364 -3.12 1.70 -22.73
CA ASN A 364 -2.89 1.96 -21.32
C ASN A 364 -2.12 3.26 -21.08
N ASP A 365 -1.00 3.42 -21.78
CA ASP A 365 -0.14 4.60 -21.70
C ASP A 365 -0.85 5.85 -22.25
N THR A 366 -1.56 5.71 -23.38
CA THR A 366 -2.30 6.80 -24.01
C THR A 366 -3.42 7.31 -23.10
N ARG A 367 -4.22 6.40 -22.53
CA ARG A 367 -5.34 6.76 -21.65
C ARG A 367 -4.85 7.35 -20.33
N LEU A 368 -3.69 6.90 -19.83
CA LEU A 368 -3.07 7.46 -18.62
C LEU A 368 -2.82 8.96 -18.79
N GLY A 369 -2.47 9.41 -20.00
CA GLY A 369 -2.25 10.82 -20.31
C GLY A 369 -3.40 11.74 -19.88
N MET A 370 -4.67 11.33 -20.06
CA MET A 370 -5.82 12.15 -19.65
C MET A 370 -5.84 12.36 -18.12
N PHE A 371 -5.66 11.28 -17.38
CA PHE A 371 -5.65 11.34 -15.92
C PHE A 371 -4.44 12.12 -15.42
N TYR A 372 -3.28 11.89 -16.01
CA TYR A 372 -2.06 12.59 -15.61
C TYR A 372 -2.11 14.09 -15.93
N GLN A 373 -2.73 14.51 -17.03
CA GLN A 373 -2.95 15.94 -17.32
C GLN A 373 -3.82 16.64 -16.28
N LEU A 374 -4.86 15.97 -15.75
CA LEU A 374 -5.65 16.50 -14.63
C LEU A 374 -4.78 16.61 -13.37
N TRP A 375 -3.88 15.65 -13.15
CA TRP A 375 -2.93 15.73 -12.05
C TRP A 375 -1.96 16.90 -12.19
N LEU A 376 -1.39 17.12 -13.39
CA LEU A 376 -0.51 18.24 -13.68
C LEU A 376 -1.22 19.59 -13.50
N ALA A 377 -2.49 19.68 -13.88
CA ALA A 377 -3.27 20.90 -13.77
C ALA A 377 -3.63 21.28 -12.34
N TYR A 378 -3.93 20.29 -11.49
CA TYR A 378 -4.62 20.52 -10.21
C TYR A 378 -3.88 19.95 -8.98
N GLY A 379 -2.75 19.28 -9.19
CA GLY A 379 -1.92 18.71 -8.13
C GLY A 379 -2.58 17.58 -7.34
N ASP A 380 -1.92 17.17 -6.26
CA ASP A 380 -2.31 16.01 -5.44
C ASP A 380 -3.71 16.18 -4.83
N SER A 381 -4.10 17.42 -4.52
CA SER A 381 -5.42 17.74 -3.96
C SER A 381 -6.57 17.24 -4.83
N PHE A 382 -6.40 17.16 -6.15
CA PHE A 382 -7.44 16.70 -7.05
C PHE A 382 -7.80 15.24 -6.78
N TYR A 383 -6.83 14.34 -6.83
CA TYR A 383 -7.04 12.91 -6.63
C TYR A 383 -7.34 12.56 -5.18
N ILE A 384 -6.69 13.24 -4.22
CA ILE A 384 -7.01 13.09 -2.79
C ILE A 384 -8.49 13.41 -2.53
N THR A 385 -8.98 14.52 -3.10
CA THR A 385 -10.39 14.92 -2.96
C THR A 385 -11.32 13.96 -3.68
N LEU A 386 -10.99 13.52 -4.90
CA LEU A 386 -11.77 12.54 -5.65
C LEU A 386 -11.94 11.24 -4.85
N HIS A 387 -10.85 10.73 -4.28
CA HIS A 387 -10.86 9.53 -3.46
C HIS A 387 -11.76 9.66 -2.23
N LYS A 388 -11.62 10.78 -1.50
CA LYS A 388 -12.42 11.05 -0.29
C LYS A 388 -13.90 11.20 -0.62
N GLN A 389 -14.26 12.00 -1.63
CA GLN A 389 -15.65 12.17 -2.07
C GLN A 389 -16.25 10.84 -2.52
N THR A 390 -15.51 10.04 -3.27
CA THR A 390 -15.96 8.71 -3.71
C THR A 390 -16.26 7.81 -2.51
N ARG A 391 -15.38 7.78 -1.49
CA ARG A 391 -15.62 7.02 -0.25
C ARG A 391 -16.85 7.49 0.52
N THR A 392 -17.03 8.80 0.64
CA THR A 392 -18.17 9.38 1.36
C THR A 392 -19.49 9.11 0.65
N GLU A 393 -19.52 9.18 -0.67
CA GLU A 393 -20.73 8.99 -1.47
C GLU A 393 -21.07 7.52 -1.70
N ASN A 394 -20.04 6.67 -1.77
CA ASN A 394 -20.14 5.24 -2.04
C ASN A 394 -21.14 4.91 -3.17
N PRO A 395 -20.95 5.47 -4.38
CA PRO A 395 -21.94 5.37 -5.44
C PRO A 395 -21.99 3.96 -6.03
N SER A 396 -23.21 3.47 -6.28
CA SER A 396 -23.43 2.20 -6.99
C SER A 396 -23.51 2.45 -8.50
N LEU A 397 -22.38 2.32 -9.20
CA LEU A 397 -22.28 2.58 -10.64
C LEU A 397 -21.98 1.29 -11.40
N THR A 398 -22.96 0.80 -12.17
CA THR A 398 -22.88 -0.50 -12.85
C THR A 398 -22.52 -0.42 -14.34
N THR A 399 -22.57 0.77 -14.95
CA THR A 399 -22.25 0.96 -16.38
C THR A 399 -21.07 1.89 -16.58
N ASP A 400 -20.32 1.69 -17.66
CA ASP A 400 -19.20 2.58 -18.03
C ASP A 400 -19.67 4.03 -18.24
N ALA A 401 -20.85 4.22 -18.84
CA ALA A 401 -21.44 5.55 -19.02
C ALA A 401 -21.71 6.25 -17.67
N ALA A 402 -22.22 5.53 -16.67
CA ALA A 402 -22.46 6.09 -15.34
C ALA A 402 -21.14 6.44 -14.62
N LYS A 403 -20.10 5.60 -14.76
CA LYS A 403 -18.76 5.86 -14.21
C LYS A 403 -18.09 7.05 -14.88
N MET A 404 -18.16 7.16 -16.21
CA MET A 404 -17.64 8.32 -16.95
C MET A 404 -18.37 9.60 -16.55
N ARG A 405 -19.71 9.59 -16.51
CA ARG A 405 -20.50 10.73 -16.02
C ARG A 405 -20.10 11.14 -14.60
N TYR A 406 -19.97 10.17 -13.69
CA TYR A 406 -19.54 10.41 -12.31
C TYR A 406 -18.16 11.08 -12.27
N PHE A 407 -17.17 10.49 -12.95
CA PHE A 407 -15.82 11.03 -13.01
C PHE A 407 -15.78 12.44 -13.61
N MET A 408 -16.48 12.68 -14.72
CA MET A 408 -16.51 13.97 -15.40
C MET A 408 -17.10 15.07 -14.51
N LEU A 409 -18.25 14.81 -13.87
CA LEU A 409 -18.88 15.77 -12.95
C LEU A 409 -18.01 15.99 -11.70
N LYS A 410 -17.38 14.94 -11.17
CA LYS A 410 -16.45 15.06 -10.04
C LYS A 410 -15.24 15.91 -10.38
N ALA A 411 -14.63 15.66 -11.52
CA ALA A 411 -13.49 16.42 -11.99
C ALA A 411 -13.84 17.90 -12.14
N CYS A 412 -15.01 18.24 -12.70
CA CYS A 412 -15.45 19.63 -12.81
C CYS A 412 -15.66 20.29 -11.44
N ASN A 413 -16.39 19.63 -10.54
CA ASN A 413 -16.65 20.18 -9.19
C ASN A 413 -15.37 20.34 -8.36
N ILE A 414 -14.44 19.37 -8.42
CA ILE A 414 -13.19 19.41 -7.65
C ILE A 414 -12.24 20.47 -8.20
N SER A 415 -12.12 20.57 -9.53
CA SER A 415 -11.27 21.60 -10.16
C SER A 415 -11.88 23.01 -10.11
N GLY A 416 -13.19 23.11 -9.92
CA GLY A 416 -13.94 24.35 -10.08
C GLY A 416 -13.95 24.86 -11.52
N LYS A 417 -13.79 23.96 -12.50
CA LYS A 417 -13.71 24.28 -13.94
C LYS A 417 -14.70 23.49 -14.77
N ASP A 418 -15.20 24.09 -15.84
CA ASP A 418 -15.89 23.38 -16.90
C ASP A 418 -14.87 22.62 -17.76
N LEU A 419 -14.81 21.30 -17.60
CA LEU A 419 -13.88 20.43 -18.34
C LEU A 419 -14.49 19.83 -19.62
N SER A 420 -15.61 20.36 -20.11
CA SER A 420 -16.30 19.84 -21.30
C SER A 420 -15.39 19.78 -22.52
N ASP A 421 -14.65 20.86 -22.81
CA ASP A 421 -13.71 20.91 -23.95
C ASP A 421 -12.59 19.86 -23.79
N PHE A 422 -12.04 19.73 -22.59
CA PHE A 422 -11.03 18.73 -22.27
C PHE A 422 -11.52 17.29 -22.55
N PHE A 423 -12.69 16.92 -22.04
CA PHE A 423 -13.26 15.59 -22.26
C PHE A 423 -13.67 15.34 -23.72
N LYS A 424 -14.15 16.37 -24.43
CA LYS A 424 -14.46 16.29 -25.87
C LYS A 424 -13.19 16.07 -26.70
N LYS A 425 -12.09 16.75 -26.37
CA LYS A 425 -10.79 16.57 -27.05
C LYS A 425 -10.21 15.18 -26.83
N TRP A 426 -10.40 14.62 -25.64
CA TRP A 426 -10.05 13.23 -25.33
C TRP A 426 -11.00 12.20 -25.96
N GLY A 427 -12.18 12.62 -26.43
CA GLY A 427 -13.14 11.75 -27.12
C GLY A 427 -13.90 10.82 -26.19
N LEU A 428 -14.31 11.30 -25.01
CA LEU A 428 -15.09 10.52 -24.04
C LEU A 428 -16.48 10.17 -24.63
N PRO A 429 -16.82 8.88 -24.79
CA PRO A 429 -18.05 8.46 -25.47
C PRO A 429 -19.24 8.47 -24.50
N VAL A 430 -19.68 9.66 -24.12
CA VAL A 430 -20.89 9.91 -23.31
C VAL A 430 -21.95 10.65 -24.13
N THR A 431 -23.20 10.58 -23.68
CA THR A 431 -24.31 11.33 -24.29
C THR A 431 -24.13 12.83 -24.08
N GLN A 432 -24.70 13.64 -24.99
CA GLN A 432 -24.65 15.11 -24.92
C GLN A 432 -25.17 15.64 -23.57
N SER A 433 -26.16 14.97 -22.98
CA SER A 433 -26.72 15.32 -21.67
C SER A 433 -25.67 15.46 -20.56
N VAL A 434 -24.57 14.68 -20.59
CA VAL A 434 -23.51 14.80 -19.58
C VAL A 434 -22.78 16.14 -19.70
N TYR A 435 -22.57 16.65 -20.92
CA TYR A 435 -21.97 17.96 -21.14
C TYR A 435 -22.94 19.09 -20.80
N ASP A 436 -24.24 18.88 -21.01
CA ASP A 436 -25.27 19.84 -20.60
C ASP A 436 -25.32 19.95 -19.07
N GLU A 437 -25.16 18.83 -18.36
CA GLU A 437 -25.02 18.82 -16.89
C GLU A 437 -23.77 19.56 -16.42
N ILE A 438 -22.63 19.39 -17.09
CA ILE A 438 -21.41 20.16 -16.76
C ILE A 438 -21.64 21.66 -16.98
N THR A 439 -22.25 22.02 -18.11
CA THR A 439 -22.58 23.42 -18.44
C THR A 439 -23.50 24.04 -17.38
N ALA A 440 -24.47 23.26 -16.89
CA ALA A 440 -25.41 23.68 -15.86
C ALA A 440 -24.75 23.95 -14.49
N LEU A 441 -23.51 23.48 -14.25
CA LEU A 441 -22.75 23.83 -13.05
C LEU A 441 -22.30 25.31 -13.03
N GLY A 442 -22.33 26.00 -14.19
CA GLY A 442 -21.96 27.42 -14.29
C GLY A 442 -20.49 27.71 -13.97
N LEU A 443 -19.60 26.73 -14.18
CA LEU A 443 -18.18 26.83 -13.88
C LEU A 443 -17.41 27.53 -15.01
N PRO A 444 -16.36 28.31 -14.71
CA PRO A 444 -15.52 28.90 -15.74
C PRO A 444 -14.67 27.83 -16.44
N ALA A 445 -14.35 28.05 -17.71
CA ALA A 445 -13.38 27.22 -18.43
C ALA A 445 -11.96 27.30 -17.79
N PRO A 446 -11.11 26.28 -17.96
CA PRO A 446 -9.68 26.37 -17.66
C PRO A 446 -9.02 27.54 -18.39
N ALA A 447 -8.02 28.18 -17.76
CA ALA A 447 -7.29 29.29 -18.37
C ALA A 447 -6.39 28.87 -19.53
N THR A 448 -6.03 27.58 -19.59
CA THR A 448 -5.20 26.98 -20.62
C THR A 448 -5.81 25.67 -21.09
N ASP A 449 -5.44 25.22 -22.29
CA ASP A 449 -5.82 23.90 -22.77
C ASP A 449 -5.08 22.81 -21.99
N LEU A 450 -5.79 22.09 -21.13
CA LEU A 450 -5.17 21.06 -20.29
C LEU A 450 -4.61 19.88 -21.11
N THR A 451 -5.06 19.69 -22.36
CA THR A 451 -4.55 18.62 -23.23
C THR A 451 -3.11 18.85 -23.70
N THR A 452 -2.58 20.06 -23.53
CA THR A 452 -1.20 20.41 -23.86
C THR A 452 -0.23 20.26 -22.69
N LEU A 453 -0.72 19.96 -21.48
CA LEU A 453 0.14 19.83 -20.29
C LEU A 453 1.06 18.60 -20.42
N ARG A 454 2.33 18.80 -20.07
CA ARG A 454 3.43 17.83 -20.04
C ARG A 454 4.34 18.16 -18.85
N ASP A 455 5.15 17.20 -18.44
CA ASP A 455 6.08 17.31 -17.31
C ASP A 455 7.56 17.25 -17.73
#